data_AF-A0A7Y8IMX5-F1
#
_entry.id   AF-A0A7Y8IMX5-F1
#
_cell.length_a   1.000
_cell.length_b   1.000
_cell.length_c   1.000
_cell.angle_alpha   90.00
_cell.angle_beta   90.00
_cell.angle_gamma   90.00
#
_symmetry.space_group_name_H-M   'P 1'
#
loop_
_entity.id
_entity.type
_entity.pdbx_description
1 polymer ?
#
loop_
_entity_poly.entity_id
_entity_poly.type
_entity_poly.pdbx_seq_one_letter_code
_entity_poly.pdbx_strand_id
1 'polypeptide(L)' 'VNKPGGYCLKKAGCKGSRTKSDCSLRKWHSPGKLQTGVNWCVGAGAPCQGCTQDKFPDGMSPFLYIR' A
#
# COMPACT_ATOMS: atom_id res chain seq x y z
N VAL A 1 9.57 -0.38 -4.48
CA VAL A 1 8.20 -0.24 -5.04
C VAL A 1 7.96 1.21 -5.43
N ASN A 2 8.49 1.60 -6.59
CA ASN A 2 8.30 2.93 -7.18
C ASN A 2 7.26 2.79 -8.31
N LYS A 3 6.21 3.63 -8.29
CA LYS A 3 5.28 3.74 -9.43
C LYS A 3 6.04 4.45 -10.56
N PRO A 4 6.05 3.96 -11.81
CA PRO A 4 6.54 4.76 -12.93
C PRO A 4 5.64 5.99 -13.07
N GLY A 5 6.20 7.18 -12.82
CA GLY A 5 5.51 8.47 -12.88
C GLY A 5 5.03 9.06 -11.54
N GLY A 6 5.33 8.45 -10.39
CA GLY A 6 4.97 9.00 -9.08
C GLY A 6 6.13 8.98 -8.07
N TYR A 7 6.21 9.99 -7.20
CA TYR A 7 7.20 10.03 -6.11
C TYR A 7 6.90 8.98 -5.04
N CYS A 8 7.95 8.58 -4.31
CA CYS A 8 7.80 7.65 -3.19
C CYS A 8 7.01 8.27 -2.02
N LEU A 9 5.95 7.59 -1.58
CA LEU A 9 5.07 8.02 -0.49
C LEU A 9 5.64 7.77 0.92
N LYS A 10 6.91 7.38 1.06
CA LYS A 10 7.53 7.11 2.37
C LYS A 10 7.44 8.34 3.30
N LYS A 11 7.71 9.54 2.75
CA LYS A 11 7.62 10.80 3.51
C LYS A 11 6.19 11.18 3.91
N ALA A 12 5.18 10.66 3.20
CA ALA A 12 3.77 10.89 3.49
C ALA A 12 3.22 9.92 4.56
N GLY A 13 4.00 8.93 5.01
CA GLY A 13 3.56 7.94 6.00
C GLY A 13 3.45 6.51 5.49
N CYS A 14 3.82 6.22 4.23
CA CYS A 14 3.68 4.87 3.68
C CYS A 14 4.49 3.83 4.47
N LYS A 15 3.78 2.83 5.02
CA LYS A 15 4.34 1.71 5.79
C LYS A 15 4.60 0.46 4.93
N GLY A 16 4.53 0.59 3.61
CA GLY A 16 4.62 -0.55 2.67
C GLY A 16 5.91 -1.37 2.85
N SER A 17 7.04 -0.75 3.17
CA SER A 17 8.30 -1.45 3.42
C SER A 17 8.33 -2.31 4.68
N ARG A 18 7.39 -2.11 5.62
CA ARG A 18 7.26 -2.86 6.88
C ARG A 18 6.03 -3.76 6.89
N THR A 19 5.24 -3.74 5.82
CA THR A 19 3.98 -4.47 5.75
C THR A 19 4.18 -5.76 4.98
N LYS A 20 4.02 -6.90 5.65
CA LYS A 20 4.05 -8.23 5.03
C LYS A 20 2.75 -8.44 4.24
N SER A 21 2.78 -8.12 2.96
CA SER A 21 1.65 -8.29 2.05
C SER A 21 2.11 -8.37 0.59
N ASP A 22 1.32 -9.06 -0.23
CA ASP A 22 1.49 -9.22 -1.67
C ASP A 22 0.68 -8.18 -2.49
N CYS A 23 0.11 -7.14 -1.86
CA CYS A 23 -0.76 -6.15 -2.51
C CYS A 23 -0.20 -5.59 -3.82
N SER A 24 1.11 -5.28 -3.87
CA SER A 24 1.74 -4.70 -5.06
C SER A 24 1.91 -5.70 -6.21
N LEU A 25 1.94 -7.00 -5.88
CA LEU A 25 2.09 -8.10 -6.84
C LEU A 25 0.71 -8.53 -7.36
N ARG A 26 -0.19 -8.93 -6.45
CA ARG A 26 -1.51 -9.48 -6.78
C ARG A 26 -2.52 -8.42 -7.20
N LYS A 27 -2.43 -7.22 -6.60
CA LYS A 27 -3.39 -6.11 -6.74
C LYS A 27 -4.83 -6.51 -6.32
N TRP A 28 -5.73 -5.54 -6.34
CA TRP A 28 -7.16 -5.65 -6.02
C TRP A 28 -8.01 -5.54 -7.28
N HIS A 29 -9.24 -6.03 -7.20
CA HIS A 29 -10.23 -6.05 -8.29
C HIS A 29 -9.71 -6.80 -9.53
N SER A 30 -9.61 -8.12 -9.45
CA SER A 30 -9.32 -8.93 -10.65
C SER A 30 -10.50 -8.87 -11.63
N PRO A 31 -10.29 -8.59 -12.92
CA PRO A 31 -11.36 -8.51 -13.90
C PRO A 31 -11.96 -9.87 -14.29
N GLY A 32 -11.37 -10.98 -13.85
CA GLY A 32 -11.87 -12.32 -14.18
C GLY A 32 -10.99 -13.45 -13.66
N LYS A 33 -11.47 -14.69 -13.82
CA LYS A 33 -10.72 -15.90 -13.45
C LYS A 33 -9.41 -15.94 -14.26
N LEU A 34 -8.28 -16.20 -13.58
CA LEU A 34 -6.92 -16.19 -14.15
C LEU A 34 -6.38 -14.81 -14.58
N GLN A 35 -6.96 -13.70 -14.10
CA GLN A 35 -6.43 -12.35 -14.36
C GLN A 35 -5.83 -11.70 -13.11
N THR A 36 -4.79 -10.90 -13.29
CA THR A 36 -4.16 -10.10 -12.20
C THR A 36 -5.05 -8.90 -11.84
N GLY A 37 -5.00 -8.45 -10.59
CA GLY A 37 -5.80 -7.30 -10.14
C GLY A 37 -5.48 -6.00 -10.89
N VAL A 38 -6.40 -5.05 -10.80
CA VAL A 38 -6.34 -3.74 -11.45
C VAL A 38 -5.47 -2.75 -10.68
N ASN A 39 -5.68 -2.59 -9.36
CA ASN A 39 -5.01 -1.52 -8.60
C ASN A 39 -4.72 -1.88 -7.13
N TRP A 40 -3.97 -1.05 -6.43
CA TRP A 40 -3.64 -1.20 -5.00
C TRP A 40 -3.40 0.17 -4.36
N CYS A 41 -3.28 0.24 -3.03
CA CYS A 41 -3.23 1.50 -2.28
C CYS A 41 -2.22 2.51 -2.86
N VAL A 42 -0.95 2.11 -2.95
CA VAL A 42 0.12 2.99 -3.47
C VAL A 42 -0.02 3.21 -4.98
N GLY A 43 -0.59 2.23 -5.71
CA GLY A 43 -0.94 2.39 -7.12
C GLY A 43 -1.98 3.50 -7.36
N ALA A 44 -2.90 3.67 -6.41
CA ALA A 44 -3.91 4.74 -6.36
C ALA A 44 -3.40 6.06 -5.75
N GLY A 45 -2.13 6.14 -5.34
CA GLY A 45 -1.55 7.34 -4.71
C GLY A 45 -1.76 7.42 -3.19
N ALA A 46 -2.35 6.40 -2.56
CA ALA A 46 -2.53 6.35 -1.11
C ALA A 46 -1.37 5.60 -0.43
N PRO A 47 -0.81 6.10 0.68
CA PRO A 47 0.21 5.37 1.44
C PRO A 47 -0.36 4.07 2.02
N CYS A 48 0.47 3.03 2.06
CA CYS A 48 0.13 1.78 2.73
C CYS A 48 0.03 2.01 4.24
N GLN A 49 -1.07 1.54 4.85
CA GLN A 49 -1.35 1.73 6.28
C GLN A 49 -0.94 0.55 7.17
N GLY A 50 -0.44 -0.54 6.58
CA GLY A 50 -0.01 -1.70 7.36
C GLY A 50 -1.13 -2.58 7.89
N CYS A 51 -2.27 -2.65 7.18
CA CYS A 51 -3.45 -3.40 7.64
C CYS A 51 -3.24 -4.90 7.86
N THR A 52 -2.15 -5.49 7.36
CA THR A 52 -1.79 -6.91 7.58
C THR A 52 -0.78 -7.12 8.70
N GLN A 53 -0.40 -6.07 9.44
CA GLN A 53 0.48 -6.19 10.61
C GLN A 53 -0.33 -6.51 11.87
N ASP A 54 0.28 -7.27 12.77
CA ASP A 54 -0.25 -7.71 14.06
C ASP A 54 -0.68 -6.55 14.95
N LYS A 55 0.08 -5.46 14.95
CA LYS A 55 -0.20 -4.28 15.80
C LYS A 55 -1.08 -3.23 15.12
N PHE A 56 -1.68 -3.52 13.97
CA PHE A 56 -2.60 -2.58 13.34
C PHE A 56 -3.91 -2.47 14.14
N PRO A 57 -4.50 -1.27 14.33
CA PRO A 57 -4.07 0.03 13.81
C PRO A 57 -3.01 0.75 14.67
N ASP A 58 -2.98 0.52 15.98
CA ASP A 58 -2.26 1.39 16.93
C ASP A 58 -0.74 1.41 16.70
N GLY A 59 -0.12 0.25 16.49
CA GLY A 59 1.32 0.13 16.22
C GLY A 59 1.74 0.55 14.80
N MET A 60 0.78 0.84 13.91
CA MET A 60 1.03 1.39 12.58
C MET A 60 0.72 2.89 12.48
N SER A 61 0.05 3.44 13.50
CA SER A 61 -0.25 4.86 13.62
C SER A 61 1.03 5.69 13.94
N PRO A 62 1.04 7.00 13.62
CA PRO A 62 0.10 7.70 12.76
C PRO A 62 0.25 7.28 11.29
N PHE A 63 -0.88 7.33 10.58
CA PHE A 63 -1.06 6.86 9.21
C PHE A 63 -0.56 7.85 8.14
N LEU A 64 -0.69 9.14 8.43
CA LEU A 64 -0.26 10.22 7.57
C LEU A 64 0.60 11.17 8.38
N TYR A 65 1.67 11.67 7.75
CA TYR A 65 2.41 12.80 8.29
C TYR A 65 1.90 14.05 7.59
N ILE A 66 1.05 14.80 8.29
CA ILE A 66 0.64 16.14 7.84
C ILE A 66 1.85 17.04 8.06
N ARG A 67 2.27 17.75 7.01
CA ARG A 67 3.33 18.74 7.09
C ARG A 67 2.72 20.13 7.17
#